data_AF-A0A6J7S1L1-F1
#
_entry.id   AF-A0A6J7S1L1-F1
#
_cell.length_a   1.000
_cell.length_b   1.000
_cell.length_c   1.000
_cell.angle_alpha   90.00
_cell.angle_beta   90.00
_cell.angle_gamma   90.00
#
_symmetry.space_group_name_H-M   'P 1'
#
loop_
_entity.id
_entity.type
_entity.pdbx_description
1 polymer ?
#
loop_
_entity_poly.entity_id
_entity_poly.type
_entity_poly.pdbx_seq_one_letter_code
_entity_poly.pdbx_strand_id
1 'polypeptide(L)' 'MFPGPKSAQIRARLGMSSPRYYRRLGEIISDPESQRYDPMTVKRVIRSRRQRRTARYEVKSAHPSVK' A
#
# COMPACT_ATOMS: atom_id res chain seq x y z
N MET A 1 -14.69 -14.18 2.48
CA MET A 1 -13.36 -13.66 2.05
C MET A 1 -12.42 -13.69 3.24
N PHE A 2 -11.66 -14.78 3.41
CA PHE A 2 -10.73 -14.87 4.53
C PHE A 2 -9.62 -13.81 4.37
N PRO A 3 -9.29 -13.11 5.44
CA PRO A 3 -8.21 -12.14 5.42
C PRO A 3 -6.90 -12.87 5.12
N GLY A 4 -6.33 -12.62 3.93
CA GLY A 4 -5.05 -13.22 3.54
C GLY A 4 -3.94 -12.99 4.57
N PRO A 5 -2.81 -13.71 4.49
CA PRO A 5 -1.80 -13.79 5.55
C PRO A 5 -1.31 -12.41 6.04
N LYS A 6 -1.20 -11.43 5.13
CA LYS A 6 -0.83 -10.05 5.46
C LYS A 6 -1.88 -9.34 6.34
N SER A 7 -3.16 -9.53 6.03
CA SER A 7 -4.27 -8.95 6.80
C SER A 7 -4.36 -9.54 8.20
N ALA A 8 -4.08 -10.84 8.34
CA ALA A 8 -3.99 -11.48 9.65
C ALA A 8 -2.84 -10.90 10.49
N GLN A 9 -1.66 -10.74 9.89
CA GLN A 9 -0.50 -10.14 10.57
C GLN A 9 -0.73 -8.67 10.96
N ILE A 10 -1.39 -7.88 10.12
CA ILE A 10 -1.73 -6.49 10.44
C ILE A 10 -2.61 -6.43 11.70
N ARG A 11 -3.66 -7.26 11.77
CA ARG A 11 -4.49 -7.31 12.97
C ARG A 11 -3.72 -7.78 14.19
N ALA A 12 -2.92 -8.84 14.06
CA ALA A 12 -2.17 -9.40 15.19
C ALA A 12 -1.12 -8.42 15.76
N ARG A 13 -0.39 -7.69 14.90
CA ARG A 13 0.70 -6.81 15.35
C ARG A 13 0.25 -5.40 15.69
N LEU A 14 -0.77 -4.88 15.01
CA LEU A 14 -1.15 -3.47 15.10
C LEU A 14 -2.53 -3.25 15.72
N GLY A 15 -3.31 -4.32 15.98
CA GLY A 15 -4.68 -4.20 16.47
C GLY A 15 -5.64 -3.49 15.49
N MET A 16 -5.23 -3.29 14.23
CA MET A 16 -5.99 -2.55 13.23
C MET A 16 -6.56 -3.47 12.17
N SER A 17 -7.75 -3.11 11.65
CA SER A 17 -8.25 -3.73 10.43
C SER A 17 -7.35 -3.37 9.23
N SER A 18 -7.24 -4.26 8.24
CA SER A 18 -6.43 -4.01 7.05
C SER A 18 -6.80 -2.73 6.31
N PRO A 19 -8.10 -2.39 6.12
CA PRO A 19 -8.48 -1.12 5.49
C PRO A 19 -8.00 0.10 6.29
N ARG A 20 -8.11 0.07 7.63
CA ARG A 20 -7.64 1.15 8.51
C ARG A 20 -6.13 1.32 8.41
N TYR A 21 -5.38 0.21 8.38
CA TYR A 21 -3.93 0.23 8.19
C TYR A 21 -3.53 0.95 6.88
N TYR A 22 -4.14 0.61 5.75
CA TYR A 22 -3.75 1.22 4.47
C TYR A 22 -4.17 2.69 4.36
N ARG A 23 -5.28 3.08 5.00
CA ARG A 23 -5.70 4.48 5.13
C ARG A 23 -4.68 5.28 5.92
N ARG A 24 -4.34 4.82 7.13
CA ARG A 24 -3.35 5.48 8.00
C ARG A 24 -1.97 5.55 7.34
N LEU A 25 -1.55 4.48 6.65
CA LEU A 25 -0.31 4.49 5.87
C LEU A 25 -0.34 5.54 4.74
N GLY A 26 -1.51 5.81 4.16
CA GLY A 26 -1.67 6.88 3.18
C GLY A 26 -1.45 8.26 3.78
N GLU A 27 -2.06 8.52 4.94
CA GLU A 27 -1.91 9.78 5.68
C GLU A 27 -0.44 10.05 6.03
N ILE A 28 0.26 9.07 6.62
CA ILE A 28 1.67 9.18 7.01
C ILE A 28 2.55 9.52 5.81
N ILE A 29 2.34 8.87 4.67
CA ILE A 29 3.19 9.11 3.49
C ILE A 29 2.99 10.50 2.89
N SER A 30 1.80 11.07 3.04
CA SER A 30 1.46 12.40 2.54
C SER A 30 1.92 13.52 3.47
N ASP A 31 2.30 13.19 4.71
CA ASP A 31 2.72 14.15 5.73
C ASP A 31 4.22 14.52 5.57
N PRO A 32 4.55 15.81 5.37
CA PRO A 32 5.94 16.28 5.33
C PRO A 32 6.77 15.91 6.57
N GLU A 33 6.16 15.87 7.75
CA GLU A 33 6.86 15.52 9.00
C GLU A 33 7.34 14.07 9.01
N SER A 34 6.63 13.18 8.31
CA SER A 34 7.05 11.78 8.18
C SER A 34 8.36 11.65 7.40
N GLN A 35 8.63 12.54 6.45
CA GLN A 35 9.92 12.58 5.75
C GLN A 35 11.05 13.11 6.63
N ARG A 36 10.75 13.98 7.60
CA ARG A 36 11.73 14.46 8.58
C ARG A 36 12.08 13.38 9.59
N TYR A 37 11.11 12.57 9.97
CA TYR A 37 11.31 11.45 10.89
C TYR A 37 12.13 10.31 10.27
N ASP A 38 11.73 9.79 9.10
CA ASP A 38 12.49 8.78 8.37
C ASP A 38 12.30 8.92 6.85
N PRO A 39 13.20 9.67 6.18
CA PRO A 39 13.07 9.93 4.75
C PRO A 39 13.25 8.68 3.89
N MET A 40 14.05 7.71 4.33
CA MET A 40 14.38 6.54 3.51
C MET A 40 13.25 5.53 3.50
N THR A 41 12.65 5.27 4.66
CA THR A 41 11.48 4.40 4.76
C THR A 41 10.30 4.99 3.98
N VAL A 42 10.02 6.28 4.13
CA VAL A 42 8.92 6.94 3.41
C VAL A 42 9.13 6.86 1.89
N LYS A 43 10.33 7.19 1.39
CA LYS A 43 10.66 7.08 -0.05
C LYS A 43 10.52 5.64 -0.56
N ARG A 44 10.97 4.64 0.21
CA ARG A 44 10.83 3.22 -0.14
C ARG A 44 9.37 2.80 -0.27
N VAL A 45 8.52 3.23 0.66
CA VAL A 45 7.09 2.91 0.63
C VAL A 45 6.38 3.60 -0.54
N ILE A 46 6.68 4.88 -0.81
CA ILE A 46 6.19 5.60 -1.98
C ILE A 46 6.54 4.85 -3.27
N ARG A 47 7.81 4.45 -3.41
CA ARG A 47 8.28 3.71 -4.59
C ARG A 47 7.55 2.37 -4.77
N SER A 48 7.40 1.60 -3.70
CA SER A 48 6.68 0.32 -3.75
C SER A 48 5.19 0.51 -4.11
N ARG A 49 4.55 1.57 -3.63
CA ARG A 49 3.17 1.92 -4.02
C ARG A 49 3.08 2.28 -5.51
N ARG A 50 4.01 3.09 -6.01
CA ARG A 50 4.09 3.45 -7.43
C ARG A 50 4.25 2.22 -8.31
N GLN A 51 5.16 1.30 -7.95
CA GLN A 51 5.37 0.04 -8.69
C GLN A 51 4.10 -0.82 -8.73
N ARG A 52 3.42 -1.02 -7.59
CA ARG A 52 2.16 -1.77 -7.55
C ARG A 52 1.05 -1.09 -8.37
N ARG A 53 1.04 0.24 -8.40
CA ARG A 53 0.09 1.01 -9.19
C ARG A 53 0.36 0.83 -10.69
N THR A 54 1.61 0.96 -11.12
CA THR A 54 2.02 0.71 -12.51
C THR A 54 1.69 -0.70 -12.95
N ALA A 55 2.05 -1.73 -12.16
CA ALA A 55 1.72 -3.12 -12.49
C ALA A 55 0.20 -3.36 -12.65
N ARG A 56 -0.64 -2.69 -11.84
CA ARG A 56 -2.11 -2.77 -12.02
C ARG A 56 -2.58 -2.11 -13.30
N TYR A 57 -1.97 -0.99 -13.70
CA TYR A 57 -2.32 -0.31 -14.94
C TYR A 57 -1.84 -1.11 -16.15
N GLU A 58 -0.62 -1.64 -16.12
CA GLU A 58 -0.06 -2.52 -17.14
C GLU A 58 -0.94 -3.77 -17.34
N VAL A 59 -1.35 -4.43 -16.25
CA VAL A 59 -2.28 -5.57 -16.30
C VAL A 59 -3.64 -5.18 -16.87
N LYS A 60 -4.16 -3.98 -16.54
CA LYS A 60 -5.43 -3.49 -17.10
C LYS A 60 -5.33 -3.18 -18.59
N SER A 61 -4.20 -2.67 -19.08
CA SER A 61 -3.94 -2.47 -20.51
C SER A 61 -3.63 -3.77 -21.26
N ALA A 62 -3.17 -4.80 -20.56
CA ALA A 62 -2.89 -6.14 -21.09
C ALA A 62 -4.09 -7.10 -20.99
N HIS A 63 -5.25 -6.62 -20.56
CA HIS A 63 -6.54 -7.26 -20.85
C HIS A 63 -7.08 -6.65 -22.15
N PRO A 64 -6.76 -7.21 -23.33
CA PRO A 64 -7.54 -6.89 -24.51
C PRO A 64 -8.97 -7.34 -24.24
N SER A 65 -9.94 -6.45 -24.47
CA SER A 65 -11.33 -6.85 -24.64
C SER A 65 -11.35 -8.01 -25.63
N VAL A 66 -11.63 -9.21 -25.14
CA VAL A 66 -11.89 -10.37 -25.97
C VAL A 66 -13.32 -10.22 -26.49
N LYS A 67 -13.40 -10.04 -27.81
CA LYS A 67 -14.53 -10.25 -28.74
C LYS A 67 -15.88 -9.60 -28.42
#